data_AF-A0A4U2ZBK6-F1
#
_entry.id   AF-A0A4U2ZBK6-F1
#
_cell.length_a   1.000
_cell.length_b   1.000
_cell.length_c   1.000
_cell.angle_alpha   90.00
_cell.angle_beta   90.00
_cell.angle_gamma   90.00
#
_symmetry.space_group_name_H-M   'P 1'
#
loop_
_entity.id
_entity.type
_entity.pdbx_description
1 polymer ?
#
loop_
_entity_poly.entity_id
_entity_poly.type
_entity_poly.pdbx_seq_one_letter_code
_entity_poly.pdbx_strand_id
1 'polypeptide(L)'
;MLYIVTALKSEAQAFVEKYSLTKTSSDGYTIFENENFRVIVSGVGVKSAKKAATFLLKKFSHSSEDRFINVGICGANKSHKIGTLLNIGSIIYRGASHTLNKSSLHSITCTNEEISKDQYEIVDMESFGFYEALKEKQNCFIFKVVSDHFEPNRVTKDGTKKLILNVVDEIIKEVAR
;
A
#
# COMPACT_ATOMS: atom_id res chain seq x y z
N MET A 1 -5.78 16.14 -3.78
CA MET A 1 -5.47 15.44 -2.51
C MET A 1 -4.97 14.03 -2.83
N LEU A 2 -3.95 13.56 -2.12
CA LEU A 2 -3.47 12.17 -2.21
C LEU A 2 -3.90 11.37 -0.99
N TYR A 3 -4.68 10.32 -1.23
CA TYR A 3 -5.16 9.39 -0.21
C TYR A 3 -4.26 8.15 -0.17
N ILE A 4 -3.69 7.84 0.98
CA ILE A 4 -2.71 6.75 1.15
C ILE A 4 -3.25 5.75 2.18
N VAL A 5 -3.38 4.49 1.77
CA VAL A 5 -3.77 3.37 2.64
C VAL A 5 -2.54 2.54 2.96
N THR A 6 -2.17 2.50 4.23
CA THR A 6 -1.06 1.70 4.77
C THR A 6 -1.57 0.71 5.80
N ALA A 7 -1.00 -0.49 5.88
CA ALA A 7 -1.42 -1.49 6.85
C ALA A 7 -0.88 -1.19 8.24
N LEU A 8 0.38 -0.76 8.31
CA LEU A 8 1.13 -0.58 9.54
C LEU A 8 1.34 0.89 9.87
N LYS A 9 1.38 1.20 11.17
CA LYS A 9 1.74 2.55 11.63
C LYS A 9 3.17 2.94 11.21
N SER A 10 4.11 1.99 11.13
CA SER A 10 5.48 2.23 10.68
C SER A 10 5.56 2.65 9.20
N GLU A 11 4.66 2.14 8.36
CA GLU A 11 4.55 2.56 6.96
C GLU A 11 4.01 4.00 6.87
N ALA A 12 2.94 4.30 7.61
CA ALA A 12 2.38 5.65 7.68
C ALA A 12 3.38 6.68 8.20
N GLN A 13 4.21 6.30 9.19
CA GLN A 13 5.21 7.18 9.80
C GLN A 13 6.20 7.77 8.80
N ALA A 14 6.55 7.05 7.73
CA ALA A 14 7.43 7.58 6.69
C ALA A 14 6.83 8.84 6.02
N PHE A 15 5.52 8.84 5.76
CA PHE A 15 4.81 9.99 5.20
C PHE A 15 4.62 11.10 6.24
N VAL A 16 4.35 10.73 7.50
CA VAL A 16 4.21 11.69 8.61
C VAL A 16 5.47 12.52 8.79
N GLU A 17 6.63 11.86 8.85
CA GLU A 17 7.93 12.52 9.03
C GLU A 17 8.28 13.38 7.81
N LYS A 18 8.05 12.89 6.59
CA LYS A 18 8.37 13.60 5.35
C LYS A 18 7.51 14.85 5.12
N TYR A 19 6.21 14.76 5.39
CA TYR A 19 5.24 15.80 5.03
C TYR A 19 4.64 16.54 6.23
N SER A 20 5.20 16.33 7.43
CA SER A 20 4.75 16.96 8.68
C SER A 20 3.24 16.80 8.90
N LEU A 21 2.74 15.58 8.73
CA LEU A 21 1.30 15.30 8.80
C LEU A 21 0.81 15.36 10.25
N THR A 22 -0.38 15.94 10.45
CA THR A 22 -0.99 16.00 11.78
C THR A 22 -1.86 14.78 12.01
N LYS A 23 -1.76 14.17 13.19
CA LYS A 23 -2.58 13.03 13.57
C LYS A 23 -4.00 13.47 13.90
N THR A 24 -4.97 12.81 13.30
CA THR A 24 -6.40 12.89 13.62
C THR A 24 -6.94 11.48 13.91
N SER A 25 -8.18 11.39 14.39
CA SER A 25 -8.86 10.11 14.61
C SER A 25 -10.30 10.22 14.19
N SER A 26 -10.77 9.23 13.42
CA SER A 26 -12.12 9.23 12.87
C SER A 26 -12.64 7.81 12.76
N ASP A 27 -13.79 7.54 13.37
CA ASP A 27 -14.51 6.26 13.27
C ASP A 27 -13.61 5.03 13.56
N GLY A 28 -12.73 5.16 14.55
CA GLY A 28 -11.79 4.11 14.97
C GLY A 28 -10.49 4.01 14.16
N TYR A 29 -10.33 4.80 13.10
CA TYR A 29 -9.08 4.87 12.34
C TYR A 29 -8.13 5.95 12.86
N THR A 30 -6.83 5.63 12.80
CA THR A 30 -5.78 6.65 12.89
C THR A 30 -5.54 7.21 11.49
N ILE A 31 -5.71 8.53 11.37
CA ILE A 31 -5.49 9.27 10.13
C ILE A 31 -4.38 10.28 10.39
N PHE A 32 -3.52 10.50 9.40
CA PHE A 32 -2.54 11.57 9.39
C PHE A 32 -2.77 12.43 8.16
N GLU A 33 -2.96 13.73 8.32
CA GLU A 33 -3.35 14.58 7.19
C GLU A 33 -2.77 15.99 7.24
N ASN A 34 -2.74 16.60 6.06
CA ASN A 34 -2.58 18.02 5.82
C ASN A 34 -3.41 18.38 4.56
N GLU A 35 -3.10 19.50 3.93
CA GLU A 35 -3.84 20.02 2.77
C GLU A 35 -3.65 19.20 1.48
N ASN A 36 -2.58 18.39 1.42
CA ASN A 36 -2.17 17.64 0.24
C ASN A 36 -2.27 16.12 0.41
N PHE A 37 -2.14 15.63 1.64
CA PHE A 37 -2.06 14.20 1.95
C PHE A 37 -3.07 13.79 3.02
N ARG A 38 -3.62 12.59 2.87
CA ARG A 38 -4.38 11.90 3.90
C ARG A 38 -3.95 10.43 3.96
N VAL A 39 -3.32 10.04 5.06
CA VAL A 39 -2.79 8.70 5.29
C VAL A 39 -3.63 7.99 6.34
N ILE A 40 -4.21 6.84 5.99
CA ILE A 40 -4.99 6.00 6.91
C ILE A 40 -4.23 4.72 7.24
N VAL A 41 -4.21 4.36 8.52
CA VAL A 41 -3.71 3.05 8.97
C VAL A 41 -4.88 2.06 8.97
N SER A 42 -4.88 1.10 8.04
CA SER A 42 -5.96 0.14 7.87
C SER A 42 -5.90 -1.03 8.85
N GLY A 43 -4.71 -1.40 9.30
CA GLY A 43 -4.44 -2.73 9.82
C GLY A 43 -4.21 -3.76 8.72
N VAL A 44 -3.66 -4.91 9.10
CA VAL A 44 -3.26 -6.00 8.20
C VAL A 44 -4.48 -6.76 7.68
N GLY A 45 -4.40 -7.24 6.44
CA GLY A 45 -5.34 -8.13 5.77
C GLY A 45 -6.34 -7.44 4.84
N VAL A 46 -6.83 -8.23 3.90
CA VAL A 46 -7.76 -7.83 2.83
C VAL A 46 -8.98 -7.08 3.36
N LYS A 47 -9.61 -7.62 4.41
CA LYS A 47 -10.83 -7.02 4.99
C LYS A 47 -10.55 -5.64 5.59
N SER A 48 -9.41 -5.49 6.25
CA SER A 48 -8.98 -4.25 6.90
C SER A 48 -8.69 -3.17 5.86
N ALA A 49 -7.89 -3.51 4.83
CA ALA A 49 -7.59 -2.64 3.70
C ALA A 49 -8.86 -2.17 2.97
N LYS A 50 -9.77 -3.10 2.65
CA LYS A 50 -11.04 -2.79 1.99
C LYS A 50 -11.88 -1.81 2.79
N LYS A 51 -12.04 -2.05 4.09
CA LYS A 51 -12.84 -1.18 4.97
C LYS A 51 -12.24 0.21 5.08
N ALA A 52 -10.92 0.33 5.23
CA ALA A 52 -10.24 1.62 5.32
C ALA A 52 -10.33 2.41 4.01
N ALA A 53 -10.11 1.77 2.86
CA ALA A 53 -10.27 2.40 1.55
C ALA A 53 -11.72 2.84 1.28
N THR A 54 -12.69 1.99 1.61
CA THR A 54 -14.13 2.33 1.51
C THR A 54 -14.50 3.48 2.45
N PHE A 55 -13.92 3.52 3.64
CA PHE A 55 -14.12 4.61 4.58
C PHE A 55 -13.64 5.93 3.99
N LEU A 56 -12.42 5.99 3.44
CA LEU A 56 -11.92 7.20 2.80
C LEU A 56 -12.83 7.69 1.67
N LEU A 57 -13.29 6.78 0.81
CA LEU A 57 -14.22 7.09 -0.28
C LEU A 57 -15.54 7.68 0.19
N LYS A 58 -16.09 7.19 1.30
CA LYS A 58 -17.40 7.61 1.81
C LYS A 58 -17.34 8.85 2.69
N LYS A 59 -16.27 8.98 3.48
CA LYS A 59 -16.13 10.03 4.49
C LYS A 59 -15.78 11.38 3.86
N PHE A 60 -14.97 11.37 2.81
CA PHE A 60 -14.40 12.58 2.25
C PHE A 60 -14.90 12.81 0.82
N SER A 61 -15.32 14.03 0.56
CA SER A 61 -15.55 14.52 -0.80
C SER A 61 -14.24 14.44 -1.57
N HIS A 62 -14.30 13.88 -2.77
CA HIS A 62 -13.14 13.68 -3.62
C HIS A 62 -13.51 14.01 -5.07
N SER A 63 -12.56 14.57 -5.81
CA SER A 63 -12.71 14.91 -7.22
C SER A 63 -12.16 13.81 -8.13
N SER A 64 -12.26 13.99 -9.44
CA SER A 64 -11.56 13.14 -10.42
C SER A 64 -10.04 13.24 -10.30
N GLU A 65 -9.52 14.39 -9.84
CA GLU A 65 -8.08 14.67 -9.74
C GLU A 65 -7.45 14.06 -8.48
N ASP A 66 -8.28 13.62 -7.53
CA ASP A 66 -7.81 12.96 -6.33
C ASP A 66 -7.34 11.55 -6.63
N ARG A 67 -6.22 11.19 -6.00
CA ARG A 67 -5.53 9.91 -6.24
C ARG A 67 -5.57 9.07 -4.97
N PHE A 68 -5.73 7.76 -5.13
CA PHE A 68 -5.71 6.81 -4.04
C PHE A 68 -4.57 5.83 -4.25
N ILE A 69 -3.77 5.58 -3.22
CA ILE A 69 -2.69 4.61 -3.30
C ILE A 69 -2.69 3.67 -2.11
N ASN A 70 -2.39 2.40 -2.36
CA ASN A 70 -1.92 1.50 -1.32
C ASN A 70 -0.39 1.53 -1.31
N VAL A 71 0.18 1.79 -0.14
CA VAL A 71 1.64 1.73 0.07
C VAL A 71 1.90 0.82 1.25
N GLY A 72 2.82 -0.12 1.06
CA GLY A 72 3.28 -0.96 2.14
C GLY A 72 4.46 -1.81 1.74
N ILE A 73 4.97 -2.60 2.67
CA ILE A 73 6.00 -3.59 2.37
C ILE A 73 5.40 -4.85 1.75
N CYS A 74 6.24 -5.65 1.10
CA CYS A 74 5.89 -6.97 0.57
C CYS A 74 7.03 -7.95 0.77
N GLY A 75 6.68 -9.24 0.90
CA GLY A 75 7.64 -10.32 0.72
C GLY A 75 7.85 -10.57 -0.77
N ALA A 76 9.07 -10.88 -1.20
CA ALA A 76 9.34 -11.27 -2.57
C ALA A 76 10.50 -12.28 -2.65
N ASN A 77 10.55 -13.09 -3.69
CA ASN A 77 11.67 -14.00 -3.88
C ASN A 77 12.99 -13.23 -4.15
N LYS A 78 14.10 -13.96 -4.23
CA LYS A 78 15.44 -13.37 -4.35
C LYS A 78 15.74 -12.68 -5.69
N SER A 79 14.85 -12.74 -6.69
CA SER A 79 15.03 -11.96 -7.93
C SER A 79 14.76 -10.47 -7.71
N HIS A 80 14.03 -10.13 -6.64
CA HIS A 80 13.74 -8.76 -6.24
C HIS A 80 14.65 -8.35 -5.09
N LYS A 81 15.39 -7.24 -5.18
CA LYS A 81 16.28 -6.79 -4.11
C LYS A 81 15.46 -6.13 -2.97
N ILE A 82 15.80 -6.39 -1.71
CA ILE A 82 15.23 -5.66 -0.56
C ILE A 82 15.41 -4.14 -0.75
N GLY A 83 14.33 -3.39 -0.50
CA GLY A 83 14.25 -1.95 -0.72
C GLY A 83 13.83 -1.52 -2.12
N THR A 84 13.63 -2.46 -3.05
CA THR A 84 13.12 -2.14 -4.39
C THR A 84 11.67 -1.69 -4.31
N LEU A 85 11.36 -0.56 -4.93
CA LEU A 85 9.99 -0.10 -5.15
C LEU A 85 9.37 -0.84 -6.34
N LEU A 86 8.22 -1.43 -6.11
CA LEU A 86 7.44 -2.17 -7.10
C LEU A 86 6.13 -1.43 -7.33
N ASN A 87 5.92 -0.93 -8.54
CA ASN A 87 4.60 -0.53 -9.02
C ASN A 87 3.85 -1.80 -9.43
N ILE A 88 2.63 -2.02 -8.94
CA ILE A 88 1.87 -3.24 -9.17
C ILE A 88 0.82 -3.02 -10.29
N GLY A 89 0.93 -3.82 -11.35
CA GLY A 89 0.04 -3.78 -12.52
C GLY A 89 -1.11 -4.78 -12.45
N SER A 90 -0.94 -5.88 -11.72
CA SER A 90 -1.97 -6.90 -11.53
C SER A 90 -1.92 -7.55 -10.15
N ILE A 91 -3.08 -8.04 -9.69
CA ILE A 91 -3.24 -8.78 -8.44
C ILE A 91 -3.76 -10.18 -8.75
N ILE A 92 -3.15 -11.18 -8.16
CA ILE A 92 -3.68 -12.55 -8.09
C ILE A 92 -4.27 -12.74 -6.70
N TYR A 93 -5.56 -13.04 -6.61
CA TYR A 93 -6.23 -13.35 -5.35
C TYR A 93 -7.15 -14.56 -5.52
N ARG A 94 -6.95 -15.60 -4.69
CA ARG A 94 -7.71 -16.86 -4.74
C ARG A 94 -7.80 -17.47 -6.15
N GLY A 95 -6.71 -17.39 -6.91
CA GLY A 95 -6.60 -17.92 -8.27
C GLY A 95 -7.17 -17.03 -9.38
N ALA A 96 -7.85 -15.92 -9.04
CA ALA A 96 -8.33 -14.94 -10.00
C ALA A 96 -7.29 -13.82 -10.20
N SER A 97 -7.09 -13.41 -11.46
CA SER A 97 -6.22 -12.30 -11.83
C SER A 97 -7.02 -11.03 -12.09
N HIS A 98 -6.56 -9.91 -11.56
CA HIS A 98 -7.17 -8.59 -11.65
C HIS A 98 -6.14 -7.59 -12.16
N THR A 99 -6.38 -7.02 -13.35
CA THR A 99 -5.49 -6.01 -13.93
C THR A 99 -5.85 -4.62 -13.43
N LEU A 100 -4.88 -3.88 -12.88
CA LEU A 100 -5.01 -2.47 -12.52
C LEU A 100 -4.48 -1.58 -13.64
N ASN A 101 -3.25 -1.84 -14.08
CA ASN A 101 -2.55 -1.04 -15.07
C ASN A 101 -1.67 -1.93 -15.94
N LYS A 102 -1.95 -1.97 -17.24
CA LYS A 102 -1.22 -2.78 -18.22
C LYS A 102 0.21 -2.30 -18.48
N SER A 103 0.56 -1.06 -18.12
CA SER A 103 1.93 -0.54 -18.31
C SER A 103 2.89 -0.96 -17.20
N SER A 104 2.40 -1.45 -16.07
CA SER A 104 3.24 -1.96 -14.99
C SER A 104 3.50 -3.45 -15.15
N LEU A 105 4.74 -3.87 -14.90
CA LEU A 105 5.21 -5.23 -15.16
C LEU A 105 5.02 -6.19 -13.97
N HIS A 106 4.75 -5.68 -12.77
CA HIS A 106 4.71 -6.53 -11.58
C HIS A 106 3.30 -7.05 -11.29
N SER A 107 3.20 -8.36 -11.08
CA SER A 107 2.02 -9.05 -10.58
C SER A 107 2.23 -9.44 -9.12
N ILE A 108 1.31 -9.06 -8.24
CA ILE A 108 1.37 -9.43 -6.81
C ILE A 108 0.37 -10.53 -6.47
N THR A 109 0.78 -11.49 -5.66
CA THR A 109 -0.15 -12.46 -5.07
C THR A 109 -0.63 -11.95 -3.71
N CYS A 110 -1.90 -11.57 -3.64
CA CYS A 110 -2.53 -11.21 -2.37
C CYS A 110 -2.94 -12.48 -1.63
N THR A 111 -2.54 -12.60 -0.37
CA THR A 111 -2.81 -13.76 0.48
C THR A 111 -3.60 -13.33 1.72
N ASN A 112 -4.13 -14.30 2.46
CA ASN A 112 -4.83 -14.04 3.74
C ASN A 112 -3.94 -14.30 4.96
N GLU A 113 -2.74 -14.83 4.75
CA GLU A 113 -1.83 -15.29 5.80
C GLU A 113 -0.38 -15.00 5.37
N GLU A 114 0.51 -14.84 6.35
CA GLU A 114 1.92 -14.60 6.09
C GLU A 114 2.56 -15.80 5.35
N ILE A 115 3.43 -15.51 4.40
CA ILE A 115 4.14 -16.53 3.62
C ILE A 115 5.60 -16.60 4.07
N SER A 116 6.03 -17.78 4.47
CA SER A 116 7.42 -18.10 4.90
C SER A 116 8.14 -19.07 3.96
N LYS A 117 7.52 -19.41 2.83
CA LYS A 117 8.07 -20.29 1.81
C LYS A 117 8.17 -19.56 0.48
N ASP A 118 9.29 -19.77 -0.20
CA ASP A 118 9.53 -19.24 -1.54
C ASP A 118 8.70 -19.99 -2.59
N GLN A 119 7.41 -19.65 -2.67
CA GLN A 119 6.43 -20.27 -3.58
C GLN A 119 5.71 -19.24 -4.46
N TYR A 120 6.01 -17.96 -4.28
CA TYR A 120 5.42 -16.85 -5.01
C TYR A 120 6.54 -15.89 -5.42
N GLU A 121 6.28 -15.01 -6.38
CA GLU A 121 7.27 -13.99 -6.77
C GLU A 121 7.21 -12.79 -5.83
N ILE A 122 6.01 -12.21 -5.65
CA ILE A 122 5.73 -11.06 -4.78
C ILE A 122 4.44 -11.34 -4.03
N VAL A 123 4.40 -11.08 -2.72
CA VAL A 123 3.22 -11.29 -1.88
C VAL A 123 2.94 -10.13 -0.95
N ASP A 124 1.65 -9.88 -0.73
CA ASP A 124 1.16 -9.06 0.37
C ASP A 124 -0.17 -9.59 0.90
N MET A 125 -0.81 -8.82 1.77
CA MET A 125 -2.08 -9.19 2.41
C MET A 125 -3.17 -8.13 2.21
N GLU A 126 -2.91 -7.01 1.53
CA GLU A 126 -3.83 -5.85 1.46
C GLU A 126 -4.26 -5.47 0.04
N SER A 127 -3.46 -5.75 -0.98
CA SER A 127 -3.61 -5.24 -2.35
C SER A 127 -5.00 -5.52 -2.92
N PHE A 128 -5.50 -6.74 -2.76
CA PHE A 128 -6.85 -7.11 -3.22
C PHE A 128 -7.95 -6.32 -2.50
N GLY A 129 -7.82 -6.11 -1.19
CA GLY A 129 -8.82 -5.38 -0.41
C GLY A 129 -8.91 -3.91 -0.82
N PHE A 130 -7.76 -3.28 -1.03
CA PHE A 130 -7.68 -1.93 -1.57
C PHE A 130 -8.29 -1.84 -2.97
N TYR A 131 -7.87 -2.73 -3.89
CA TYR A 131 -8.41 -2.82 -5.24
C TYR A 131 -9.93 -2.98 -5.24
N GLU A 132 -10.47 -3.91 -4.45
CA GLU A 132 -11.90 -4.20 -4.44
C GLU A 132 -12.73 -2.99 -3.98
N ALA A 133 -12.22 -2.19 -3.04
CA ALA A 133 -12.88 -0.97 -2.59
C ALA A 133 -12.87 0.15 -3.65
N LEU A 134 -11.84 0.18 -4.49
CA LEU A 134 -11.53 1.30 -5.38
C LEU A 134 -11.61 0.96 -6.87
N LYS A 135 -12.09 -0.24 -7.24
CA LYS A 135 -12.13 -0.73 -8.63
C LYS A 135 -12.86 0.18 -9.63
N GLU A 136 -13.78 1.04 -9.15
CA GLU A 136 -14.51 2.01 -9.99
C GLU A 136 -13.78 3.36 -10.11
N LYS A 137 -12.61 3.52 -9.47
CA LYS A 137 -11.78 4.72 -9.51
C LYS A 137 -10.62 4.53 -10.48
N GLN A 138 -10.43 5.52 -11.35
CA GLN A 138 -9.38 5.48 -12.37
C GLN A 138 -7.99 5.78 -11.79
N ASN A 139 -7.90 6.70 -10.83
CA ASN A 139 -6.63 7.19 -10.29
C ASN A 139 -6.21 6.41 -9.03
N CYS A 140 -6.06 5.09 -9.18
CA CYS A 140 -5.72 4.18 -8.10
C CYS A 140 -4.45 3.38 -8.40
N PHE A 141 -3.51 3.37 -7.45
CA PHE A 141 -2.21 2.72 -7.63
C PHE A 141 -1.84 1.87 -6.42
N ILE A 142 -1.00 0.87 -6.62
CA ILE A 142 -0.47 0.03 -5.55
C ILE A 142 1.03 0.00 -5.69
N PHE A 143 1.71 0.45 -4.65
CA PHE A 143 3.16 0.48 -4.55
C PHE A 143 3.61 -0.38 -3.38
N LYS A 144 4.57 -1.26 -3.64
CA LYS A 144 5.12 -2.15 -2.63
C LYS A 144 6.63 -2.03 -2.55
N VAL A 145 7.17 -2.15 -1.34
CA VAL A 145 8.61 -2.13 -1.11
C VAL A 145 9.05 -3.48 -0.58
N VAL A 146 10.00 -4.13 -1.26
CA VAL A 146 10.46 -5.46 -0.86
C VAL A 146 11.12 -5.38 0.52
N SER A 147 10.56 -6.07 1.51
CA SER A 147 11.08 -6.09 2.89
C SER A 147 11.94 -7.29 3.23
N ASP A 148 11.62 -8.43 2.64
CA ASP A 148 12.19 -9.72 3.01
C ASP A 148 12.04 -10.74 1.87
N HIS A 149 12.73 -11.88 2.05
CA HIS A 149 12.66 -13.04 1.14
C HIS A 149 11.92 -14.21 1.80
N PHE A 150 10.64 -14.00 2.10
CA PHE A 150 9.80 -14.94 2.84
C PHE A 150 10.34 -15.23 4.24
N GLU A 151 10.88 -14.18 4.87
CA GLU A 151 11.39 -14.18 6.24
C GLU A 151 10.66 -13.11 7.07
N PRO A 152 9.32 -13.18 7.20
CA PRO A 152 8.52 -12.12 7.81
C PRO A 152 8.96 -11.78 9.25
N ASN A 153 9.48 -12.78 9.98
CA ASN A 153 10.00 -12.61 11.34
C ASN A 153 11.22 -11.66 11.45
N ARG A 154 11.90 -11.35 10.34
CA ARG A 154 13.04 -10.42 10.31
C ARG A 154 12.61 -8.97 10.09
N VAL A 155 11.35 -8.74 9.72
CA VAL A 155 10.82 -7.41 9.46
C VAL A 155 10.59 -6.68 10.79
N THR A 156 11.19 -5.49 10.93
CA THR A 156 11.05 -4.64 12.13
C THR A 156 10.34 -3.34 11.80
N LYS A 157 9.68 -2.74 12.78
CA LYS A 157 8.98 -1.44 12.60
C LYS A 157 9.91 -0.34 12.07
N ASP A 158 11.13 -0.25 12.60
CA ASP A 158 12.11 0.73 12.15
C ASP A 158 12.64 0.42 10.75
N GLY A 159 12.86 -0.87 10.43
CA GLY A 159 13.22 -1.32 9.09
C GLY A 159 12.15 -0.95 8.06
N THR A 160 10.88 -1.29 8.35
CA THR A 160 9.72 -0.92 7.53
C THR A 160 9.67 0.58 7.27
N LYS A 161 9.78 1.40 8.32
CA LYS A 161 9.76 2.86 8.19
C LYS A 161 10.87 3.35 7.26
N LYS A 162 12.11 2.88 7.45
CA LYS A 162 13.26 3.25 6.63
C LYS A 162 13.08 2.85 5.16
N LEU A 163 12.59 1.64 4.90
CA LEU A 163 12.33 1.14 3.55
C LEU A 163 11.37 2.06 2.80
N ILE A 164 10.22 2.40 3.42
CA ILE A 164 9.25 3.30 2.80
C ILE A 164 9.86 4.70 2.64
N LEU A 165 10.48 5.26 3.69
CA LEU A 165 11.04 6.61 3.68
C LEU A 165 12.06 6.81 2.55
N ASN A 166 12.87 5.80 2.24
CA ASN A 166 13.86 5.84 1.16
C ASN A 166 13.26 5.96 -0.25
N VAL A 167 11.99 5.61 -0.43
CA VAL A 167 11.32 5.59 -1.74
C VAL A 167 10.08 6.50 -1.82
N VAL A 168 9.76 7.24 -0.75
CA VAL A 168 8.59 8.15 -0.73
C VAL A 168 8.63 9.14 -1.90
N ASP A 169 9.78 9.74 -2.19
CA ASP A 169 9.91 10.72 -3.28
C ASP A 169 9.65 10.09 -4.65
N GLU A 170 10.08 8.82 -4.84
CA GLU A 170 9.82 8.07 -6.06
C GLU A 170 8.33 7.72 -6.20
N ILE A 171 7.68 7.28 -5.12
CA ILE A 171 6.23 7.04 -5.09
C ILE A 171 5.47 8.30 -5.50
N ILE A 172 5.78 9.46 -4.92
CA ILE A 172 5.08 10.71 -5.24
C ILE A 172 5.32 11.12 -6.70
N LYS A 173 6.53 10.91 -7.22
CA LYS A 173 6.83 11.17 -8.62
C LYS A 173 6.02 10.29 -9.57
N GLU A 174 5.90 8.99 -9.29
CA GLU A 174 5.10 8.06 -10.11
C GLU A 174 3.61 8.41 -10.08
N VAL A 175 3.10 8.81 -8.92
CA VAL A 175 1.70 9.21 -8.75
C VAL A 175 1.39 10.55 -9.43
N ALA A 176 2.36 11.45 -9.55
CA ALA A 176 2.17 12.77 -10.14
C ALA A 176 2.13 12.78 -11.68
N ARG A 177 2.62 11.71 -12.33
CA ARG A 177 2.55 11.53 -13.78
C ARG A 177 1.10 11.36 -14.27
#